data_AF-A0A955MAK0-F1
#
_entry.id   AF-A0A955MAK0-F1
#
_cell.length_a   1.000
_cell.length_b   1.000
_cell.length_c   1.000
_cell.angle_alpha   90.00
_cell.angle_beta   90.00
_cell.angle_gamma   90.00
#
_symmetry.space_group_name_H-M   'P 1'
#
loop_
_entity.id
_entity.type
_entity.pdbx_description
1 polymer ?
#
loop_
_entity_poly.entity_id
_entity_poly.type
_entity_poly.pdbx_seq_one_letter_code
_entity_poly.pdbx_strand_id
1 'polypeptide(L)' 'YYEGVASYYLRNYPQAVTLLQESLNKNPANKGAYHYLSLSFDALGMKAQSTDAKTKSQRSAGDDFLTFEDFQMDPGVF' A
#
# COMPACT_ATOMS: atom_id res chain seq x y z
N TYR A 1 5.27 -9.73 7.50
CA TYR A 1 4.62 -10.16 6.25
C TYR A 1 3.91 -11.48 6.45
N TYR A 2 4.63 -12.60 6.57
CA TYR A 2 4.05 -13.95 6.66
C TYR A 2 3.07 -14.13 7.82
N GLU A 3 3.37 -13.58 8.99
CA GLU A 3 2.46 -13.62 10.15
C GLU A 3 1.14 -12.90 9.87
N GLY A 4 1.18 -11.73 9.23
CA GLY A 4 -0.03 -10.99 8.85
C GLY A 4 -0.87 -11.71 7.80
N VAL A 5 -0.22 -12.39 6.85
CA VAL A 5 -0.89 -13.26 5.87
C VAL A 5 -1.53 -14.46 6.58
N ALA A 6 -0.83 -15.08 7.53
CA ALA A 6 -1.38 -16.18 8.32
C ALA A 6 -2.62 -15.75 9.12
N SER A 7 -2.57 -14.60 9.81
CA SER A 7 -3.72 -14.04 10.51
C SER A 7 -4.92 -13.75 9.59
N TYR A 8 -4.68 -13.33 8.34
CA TYR A 8 -5.73 -13.18 7.33
C TYR A 8 -6.42 -14.51 7.01
N TYR A 9 -5.66 -15.58 6.76
CA TYR A 9 -6.23 -16.90 6.51
C TYR A 9 -6.96 -17.50 7.73
N LEU A 10 -6.54 -17.13 8.94
CA LEU A 10 -7.23 -17.45 10.19
C LEU A 10 -8.48 -16.60 10.43
N ARG A 11 -8.86 -15.72 9.49
CA ARG A 11 -9.95 -14.74 9.58
C ARG A 11 -9.80 -13.77 10.76
N ASN A 12 -8.61 -13.66 11.34
CA ASN A 12 -8.31 -12.65 12.35
C ASN A 12 -7.86 -11.37 11.66
N TYR A 13 -8.79 -10.74 10.95
CA TYR A 13 -8.52 -9.55 10.13
C TYR A 13 -7.95 -8.36 10.93
N PRO A 14 -8.38 -8.07 12.18
CA PRO A 14 -7.78 -7.00 12.98
C PRO A 14 -6.29 -7.25 13.23
N GLN A 15 -5.92 -8.47 13.62
CA GLN A 15 -4.53 -8.84 13.85
C GLN A 15 -3.73 -8.85 12.54
N ALA A 16 -4.35 -9.30 11.44
CA ALA A 16 -3.74 -9.26 10.12
C ALA A 16 -3.35 -7.83 9.72
N VAL A 17 -4.24 -6.85 9.93
CA VAL A 17 -3.96 -5.43 9.67
C VAL A 17 -2.75 -4.95 10.46
N THR A 18 -2.69 -5.21 11.77
CA THR A 18 -1.54 -4.79 12.61
C THR A 18 -0.23 -5.39 12.11
N LEU A 19 -0.18 -6.71 11.91
CA LEU A 19 1.04 -7.41 11.48
C LEU A 19 1.48 -7.01 10.05
N LEU A 20 0.53 -6.71 9.17
CA LEU A 20 0.81 -6.23 7.82
C LEU A 20 1.31 -4.79 7.83
N GLN A 21 0.77 -3.91 8.69
CA GLN A 21 1.29 -2.55 8.88
C GLN A 21 2.70 -2.56 9.44
N GLU A 22 2.99 -3.38 10.46
CA GLU A 22 4.36 -3.57 10.95
C GLU A 22 5.30 -4.06 9.85
N SER A 23 4.81 -4.96 9.00
CA SER A 23 5.57 -5.42 7.84
C SER A 23 5.88 -4.30 6.86
N LEU A 24 4.93 -3.39 6.64
CA LEU A 24 5.09 -2.23 5.77
C LEU A 24 6.01 -1.17 6.39
N ASN A 25 6.03 -1.03 7.72
CA ASN A 25 7.00 -0.19 8.40
C ASN A 25 8.45 -0.66 8.18
N LYS A 26 8.66 -1.98 8.11
CA LYS A 26 9.99 -2.58 7.84
C LYS A 26 10.34 -2.59 6.36
N ASN A 27 9.36 -2.84 5.49
CA ASN A 27 9.52 -2.81 4.05
C ASN A 27 8.33 -2.10 3.39
N PRO A 28 8.42 -0.77 3.19
CA PRO A 28 7.36 0.03 2.61
C PRO A 28 7.07 -0.33 1.14
N ALA A 29 7.98 -1.00 0.43
CA ALA A 29 7.82 -1.39 -0.96
C ALA A 29 7.15 -2.77 -1.13
N ASN A 30 6.74 -3.42 -0.03
CA ASN A 30 6.15 -4.76 -0.08
C ASN A 30 4.70 -4.72 -0.61
N LYS A 31 4.56 -4.89 -1.93
CA LYS A 31 3.27 -5.04 -2.64
C LYS A 31 2.36 -6.09 -2.03
N GLY A 32 2.92 -7.24 -1.66
CA GLY A 32 2.14 -8.32 -1.05
C GLY A 32 1.50 -7.85 0.25
N ALA A 33 2.25 -7.13 1.08
CA ALA A 33 1.72 -6.63 2.34
C ALA A 33 0.55 -5.65 2.13
N TYR A 34 0.63 -4.73 1.17
CA TYR A 34 -0.50 -3.86 0.82
C TYR A 34 -1.69 -4.62 0.24
N HIS A 35 -1.46 -5.65 -0.57
CA HIS A 35 -2.53 -6.48 -1.13
C HIS A 35 -3.34 -7.16 -0.02
N TYR A 36 -2.68 -7.87 0.90
CA TYR A 36 -3.36 -8.52 2.03
C TYR A 36 -3.95 -7.50 3.02
N LEU A 37 -3.36 -6.30 3.13
CA LEU A 37 -3.89 -5.23 3.97
C LEU A 37 -5.23 -4.73 3.42
N SER A 38 -5.32 -4.51 2.11
CA SER A 38 -6.57 -4.17 1.42
C SER A 38 -7.63 -5.25 1.61
N LEU A 39 -7.28 -6.53 1.40
CA LEU A 39 -8.21 -7.64 1.63
C LEU A 39 -8.70 -7.73 3.08
N SER A 40 -7.83 -7.45 4.05
CA SER A 40 -8.18 -7.44 5.47
C SER A 40 -9.13 -6.27 5.79
N PHE A 41 -8.91 -5.09 5.22
CA PHE A 41 -9.82 -3.96 5.35
C PHE A 41 -11.18 -4.20 4.68
N ASP A 42 -11.21 -4.85 3.51
CA ASP A 42 -12.46 -5.25 2.85
C ASP A 42 -13.25 -6.23 3.74
N ALA A 43 -12.58 -7.20 4.35
CA ALA A 43 -13.20 -8.16 5.26
C ALA A 43 -13.74 -7.52 6.55
N LEU A 44 -13.16 -6.40 6.98
CA LEU A 44 -13.62 -5.59 8.11
C LEU A 44 -14.71 -4.57 7.73
N GLY A 45 -15.08 -4.47 6.45
CA GLY A 45 -16.04 -3.46 5.96
C GLY A 45 -15.45 -2.05 5.84
N MET A 46 -14.14 -1.89 6.02
CA MET A 46 -13.41 -0.62 5.96
C MET A 46 -13.03 -0.25 4.52
N LYS A 47 -14.05 0.00 3.68
CA LYS A 47 -13.86 0.23 2.24
C LYS A 47 -12.87 1.36 1.90
N ALA A 48 -12.90 2.47 2.63
CA ALA A 48 -12.01 3.61 2.37
C ALA A 48 -10.52 3.25 2.57
N GLN A 49 -10.21 2.50 3.62
CA GLN A 49 -8.83 2.07 3.90
C GLN A 49 -8.38 0.98 2.93
N SER A 50 -9.29 0.12 2.49
CA SER A 50 -9.00 -0.86 1.45
C SER A 50 -8.62 -0.21 0.12
N THR A 51 -9.39 0.79 -0.33
CA THR A 51 -9.09 1.50 -1.58
C THR A 51 -7.76 2.24 -1.53
N ASP A 52 -7.41 2.83 -0.38
CA ASP A 52 -6.11 3.46 -0.17
C ASP A 52 -4.96 2.43 -0.22
N ALA A 53 -5.08 1.31 0.51
CA ALA A 53 -4.09 0.24 0.50
C ALA A 53 -3.91 -0.39 -0.89
N LYS A 54 -5.00 -0.57 -1.63
CA LYS A 54 -4.98 -1.09 -3.00
C LYS A 54 -4.28 -0.13 -3.96
N THR A 55 -4.53 1.18 -3.81
CA THR A 55 -3.86 2.22 -4.60
C THR A 55 -2.36 2.23 -4.32
N LYS A 56 -1.94 2.10 -3.05
CA LYS A 56 -0.52 2.00 -2.67
C LYS A 56 0.13 0.73 -3.20
N SER A 57 -0.58 -0.40 -3.17
CA SER A 57 -0.12 -1.64 -3.79
C SER A 57 0.14 -1.48 -5.30
N GLN A 58 -0.73 -0.75 -6.00
CA GLN A 58 -0.64 -0.54 -7.44
C GLN A 58 0.40 0.53 -7.81
N ARG A 59 0.48 1.64 -7.08
CA ARG A 59 1.47 2.71 -7.32
C ARG A 59 2.91 2.28 -7.09
N SER A 60 3.17 1.41 -6.12
CA SER A 60 4.52 0.84 -5.97
C SER A 60 4.96 -0.04 -7.16
N ALA A 61 4.06 -0.31 -8.12
CA ALA A 61 4.35 -1.00 -9.37
C ALA A 61 4.43 -0.10 -10.60
N GLY A 62 3.99 1.15 -10.53
CA GLY A 62 3.74 1.96 -11.71
C GLY A 62 4.42 3.32 -11.78
N ASP A 63 4.97 3.83 -10.68
CA ASP A 63 5.24 5.26 -10.60
C ASP A 63 6.57 5.57 -9.84
N ASP A 64 7.76 5.32 -10.42
CA ASP A 64 8.60 6.34 -11.10
C ASP A 64 7.87 7.33 -12.04
N PHE A 65 6.64 7.72 -11.70
CA PHE A 65 5.87 8.69 -12.44
C PHE A 65 6.34 10.04 -11.94
N LEU A 66 7.34 10.55 -12.65
CA LEU A 66 7.63 11.96 -12.85
C LEU A 66 6.36 12.77 -12.55
N THR A 67 6.26 13.28 -11.33
CA THR A 67 5.28 14.30 -11.03
C THR A 67 5.60 15.45 -11.97
N PHE A 68 4.60 15.95 -12.67
CA PHE A 68 4.67 17.04 -13.64
C PHE A 68 5.26 18.37 -13.08
N GLU A 69 5.80 18.36 -11.87
CA GLU A 69 6.53 19.47 -11.23
C GLU A 69 8.02 19.53 -11.62
N ASP A 70 8.61 18.49 -12.25
CA ASP A 70 10.00 18.57 -12.77
C ASP A 70 10.10 19.29 -14.13
N PHE A 71 8.96 19.72 -14.71
CA PHE A 71 8.90 20.54 -15.92
C PHE A 71 8.81 22.04 -15.60
N GLN A 72 9.50 22.51 -14.55
CA GLN A 72 9.84 23.92 -14.41
C GLN A 72 11.25 24.13 -14.99
N MET A 73 11.39 23.91 -16.30
CA MET A 73 12.48 24.51 -17.05
C MET A 73 12.07 25.95 -17.37
N ASP A 74 12.65 26.89 -16.61
CA ASP A 74 12.67 28.32 -16.88
C ASP A 74 12.73 28.63 -18.39
N PRO A 75 11.72 29.30 -18.99
CA PRO A 75 11.91 29.99 -20.25
C PRO A 75 12.67 31.29 -19.97
N GLY A 76 13.94 31.15 -19.54
CA GLY A 76 14.75 32.24 -19.00
C GLY A 76 16.13 32.42 -19.65
N VAL A 77 16.47 31.67 -20.69
CA VAL A 77 17.69 31.93 -21.48
C VAL A 77 17.46 31.50 -22.93
N PHE A 78 17.27 32.46 -23.83
CA PHE A 78 18.05 32.70 -25.06
C PHE A 78 17.58 34.01 -25.71
#